data_AF-A0A843KXQ9-F1
#
_entry.id   AF-A0A843KXQ9-F1
#
_cell.length_a   1.000
_cell.length_b   1.000
_cell.length_c   1.000
_cell.angle_alpha   90.00
_cell.angle_beta   90.00
_cell.angle_gamma   90.00
#
_symmetry.space_group_name_H-M   'P 1'
#
loop_
_entity.id
_entity.type
_entity.pdbx_description
1 polymer ?
#
loop_
_entity_poly.entity_id
_entity_poly.type
_entity_poly.pdbx_seq_one_letter_code
_entity_poly.pdbx_strand_id
1 'polypeptide(L)'
;MNPELRARGITRESDLHAFGRAIERCRSFGIEIVPLPCPETLYLGKDREPGTFLERLNTGDFSLILKELEEDIRDIIARKGPPLCIIGVNSSPTCGVDTTFYGSDDDGSAKRLGRGVFLDRFTDIPAIDVQVFSRYHVYLAAPLFSAAERRFNEWLSGVLARHLFEVYLPQEAGEDGCERGIDAQHAIFTRHCEALSHMDVVVA
;
A
#
# COMPACT_ATOMS: atom_id res chain seq x y z
N MET A 1 5.01 -3.06 -9.51
CA MET A 1 5.93 -2.79 -8.37
C MET A 1 7.08 -3.78 -8.48
N ASN A 2 8.32 -3.32 -8.68
CA ASN A 2 9.48 -4.21 -8.85
C ASN A 2 10.51 -3.98 -7.71
N PRO A 3 10.69 -4.93 -6.78
CA PRO A 3 11.64 -4.82 -5.68
C PRO A 3 13.10 -4.64 -6.12
N GLU A 4 13.46 -5.11 -7.32
CA GLU A 4 14.83 -5.04 -7.87
C GLU A 4 15.27 -3.61 -8.22
N LEU A 5 14.36 -2.64 -8.21
CA LEU A 5 14.70 -1.23 -8.44
C LEU A 5 15.22 -0.54 -7.17
N ARG A 6 15.06 -1.19 -6.00
CA ARG A 6 15.55 -0.64 -4.74
C ARG A 6 17.07 -0.78 -4.63
N ALA A 7 17.68 0.12 -3.87
CA ALA A 7 19.09 0.04 -3.55
C ALA A 7 19.44 -1.32 -2.90
N ARG A 8 20.71 -1.71 -2.99
CA ARG A 8 21.17 -3.00 -2.48
C ARG A 8 20.97 -3.10 -0.96
N GLY A 9 20.55 -4.28 -0.49
CA GLY A 9 20.55 -4.62 0.94
C GLY A 9 19.42 -3.98 1.78
N ILE A 10 18.48 -3.24 1.18
CA ILE A 10 17.41 -2.56 1.93
C ILE A 10 16.02 -3.15 1.74
N THR A 11 15.84 -4.10 0.82
CA THR A 11 14.58 -4.82 0.64
C THR A 11 14.45 -5.91 1.69
N ARG A 12 13.45 -5.79 2.56
CA ARG A 12 13.11 -6.78 3.60
C ARG A 12 12.01 -7.70 3.12
N GLU A 13 11.84 -8.85 3.77
CA GLU A 13 10.73 -9.78 3.52
C GLU A 13 9.36 -9.09 3.68
N SER A 14 9.22 -8.23 4.70
CA SER A 14 8.01 -7.41 4.90
C SER A 14 7.70 -6.50 3.72
N ASP A 15 8.72 -6.03 2.98
CA ASP A 15 8.51 -5.21 1.79
C ASP A 15 8.01 -6.07 0.62
N LEU A 16 8.58 -7.26 0.44
CA LEU A 16 8.12 -8.21 -0.57
C LEU A 16 6.66 -8.61 -0.34
N HIS A 17 6.29 -8.89 0.91
CA HIS A 17 4.91 -9.16 1.29
C HIS A 17 4.01 -7.96 1.01
N ALA A 18 4.41 -6.73 1.36
CA ALA A 18 3.62 -5.54 1.07
C ALA A 18 3.42 -5.31 -0.44
N PHE A 19 4.47 -5.50 -1.26
CA PHE A 19 4.35 -5.41 -2.71
C PHE A 19 3.40 -6.47 -3.29
N GLY A 20 3.53 -7.72 -2.85
CA GLY A 20 2.65 -8.81 -3.29
C GLY A 20 1.19 -8.53 -2.93
N ARG A 21 0.93 -8.11 -1.69
CA ARG A 21 -0.41 -7.75 -1.22
C ARG A 21 -1.00 -6.53 -1.89
N ALA A 22 -0.19 -5.53 -2.21
CA ALA A 22 -0.64 -4.36 -2.98
C ALA A 22 -1.06 -4.75 -4.40
N ILE A 23 -0.31 -5.64 -5.06
CA ILE A 23 -0.67 -6.18 -6.38
C ILE A 23 -1.95 -7.00 -6.28
N GLU A 24 -2.07 -7.83 -5.25
CA GLU A 24 -3.26 -8.64 -5.01
C GLU A 24 -4.50 -7.77 -4.78
N ARG A 25 -4.41 -6.72 -3.96
CA ARG A 25 -5.48 -5.73 -3.78
C ARG A 25 -5.94 -5.18 -5.11
N CYS A 26 -5.00 -4.70 -5.93
CA CYS A 26 -5.35 -4.15 -7.23
C CYS A 26 -6.03 -5.20 -8.13
N ARG A 27 -5.56 -6.46 -8.12
CA ARG A 27 -6.17 -7.56 -8.87
C ARG A 27 -7.60 -7.84 -8.40
N SER A 28 -7.82 -7.99 -7.09
CA SER A 28 -9.12 -8.32 -6.51
C SER A 28 -10.17 -7.25 -6.76
N PHE A 29 -9.76 -5.97 -6.83
CA PHE A 29 -10.65 -4.85 -7.09
C PHE A 29 -10.64 -4.34 -8.54
N GLY A 30 -9.93 -5.01 -9.47
CA GLY A 30 -9.87 -4.60 -10.87
C GLY A 30 -9.18 -3.25 -11.12
N ILE A 31 -8.23 -2.86 -10.27
CA ILE A 31 -7.47 -1.61 -10.37
C ILE A 31 -6.27 -1.83 -11.29
N GLU A 32 -6.15 -1.02 -12.34
CA GLU A 32 -5.00 -1.05 -13.23
C GLU A 32 -3.73 -0.56 -12.50
N ILE A 33 -2.63 -1.30 -12.68
CA ILE A 33 -1.31 -0.90 -12.18
C ILE A 33 -0.48 -0.39 -13.36
N VAL A 34 -0.05 0.86 -13.28
CA VAL A 34 0.94 1.44 -14.20
C VAL A 34 2.30 1.47 -13.49
N PRO A 35 3.29 0.66 -13.91
CA PRO A 35 4.62 0.72 -13.32
C PRO A 35 5.33 2.01 -13.74
N LEU A 36 5.75 2.80 -12.75
CA LEU A 36 6.56 3.99 -12.98
C LEU A 36 8.06 3.65 -12.98
N PRO A 37 8.88 4.36 -13.77
CA PRO A 37 10.32 4.23 -13.70
C PRO A 37 10.85 4.68 -12.32
N CYS A 38 11.95 4.07 -11.86
CA CYS A 38 12.63 4.51 -10.65
C CYS A 38 13.72 5.53 -11.02
N PRO A 39 13.60 6.81 -10.63
CA PRO A 39 14.57 7.83 -11.00
C PRO A 39 15.98 7.50 -10.50
N GLU A 40 16.08 6.99 -9.26
CA GLU A 40 17.37 6.64 -8.68
C GLU A 40 18.06 5.49 -9.43
N THR A 41 17.30 4.49 -9.91
CA THR A 41 17.86 3.40 -10.73
C THR A 41 18.31 3.88 -12.09
N LEU A 42 17.55 4.79 -12.72
CA LEU A 42 17.93 5.36 -14.00
C LEU A 42 19.21 6.19 -13.91
N TYR A 43 19.41 6.90 -12.80
CA TYR A 43 20.58 7.75 -12.61
C TYR A 43 21.81 7.00 -12.07
N LEU A 44 21.63 6.17 -11.04
CA LEU A 44 22.74 5.52 -10.30
C LEU A 44 22.91 4.03 -10.64
N GLY A 45 21.97 3.43 -11.36
CA GLY A 45 21.95 1.99 -11.65
C GLY A 45 21.20 1.13 -10.61
N LYS A 46 20.98 -0.15 -10.96
CA LYS A 46 20.23 -1.13 -10.14
C LYS A 46 20.95 -1.52 -8.84
N ASP A 47 22.28 -1.53 -8.86
CA ASP A 47 23.12 -2.02 -7.76
C ASP A 47 23.72 -0.92 -6.88
N ARG A 48 23.06 0.25 -6.85
CA ARG A 48 23.51 1.38 -6.05
C ARG A 48 23.43 1.07 -4.56
N GLU A 49 24.40 1.57 -3.81
CA GLU A 49 24.30 1.64 -2.35
C GLU A 49 23.14 2.58 -1.93
N PRO A 50 22.60 2.46 -0.71
CA PRO A 50 21.69 3.46 -0.15
C PRO A 50 22.37 4.83 -0.02
N GLY A 51 21.56 5.89 0.05
CA GLY A 51 22.08 7.24 0.33
C GLY A 51 20.96 8.28 0.34
N THR A 52 21.31 9.48 0.80
CA THR A 52 20.36 10.60 0.90
C THR A 52 20.31 11.41 -0.40
N PHE A 53 19.29 12.27 -0.53
CA PHE A 53 19.18 13.15 -1.70
C PHE A 53 20.38 14.10 -1.83
N LEU A 54 20.75 14.81 -0.75
CA LEU A 54 21.85 15.79 -0.76
C LEU A 54 23.21 15.16 -1.07
N GLU A 55 23.46 13.94 -0.61
CA GLU A 55 24.75 13.28 -0.82
C GLU A 55 24.94 12.75 -2.25
N ARG A 56 23.87 12.35 -2.93
CA ARG A 56 23.98 11.52 -4.14
C ARG A 56 23.14 11.94 -5.33
N LEU A 57 22.11 12.74 -5.11
CA LEU A 57 21.07 13.02 -6.10
C LEU A 57 20.83 14.52 -6.31
N ASN A 58 21.32 15.39 -5.44
CA ASN A 58 21.18 16.84 -5.59
C ASN A 58 22.15 17.40 -6.65
N THR A 59 21.94 17.01 -7.91
CA THR A 59 22.72 17.42 -9.07
C THR A 59 21.81 17.96 -10.17
N GLY A 60 22.37 18.78 -11.07
CA GLY A 60 21.65 19.28 -12.25
C GLY A 60 21.18 18.15 -13.16
N ASP A 61 22.04 17.15 -13.40
CA ASP A 61 21.74 15.99 -14.25
C ASP A 61 20.56 15.18 -13.71
N PHE A 62 20.54 14.94 -12.39
CA PHE A 62 19.41 14.23 -11.78
C PHE A 62 18.12 15.04 -11.87
N SER A 63 18.20 16.35 -11.70
CA SER A 63 17.04 17.24 -11.83
C SER A 63 16.44 17.24 -13.23
N LEU A 64 17.25 17.08 -14.28
CA LEU A 64 16.79 16.90 -15.65
C LEU A 64 16.05 15.57 -15.84
N ILE A 65 16.59 14.47 -15.30
CA ILE A 65 15.91 13.16 -15.30
C ILE A 65 14.54 13.27 -14.63
N LEU A 66 14.47 13.91 -13.45
CA LEU A 66 13.19 14.09 -12.76
C LEU A 66 12.16 14.86 -13.59
N LYS A 67 12.62 15.86 -14.37
CA LYS A 67 11.76 16.65 -15.24
C LYS A 67 11.24 15.83 -16.42
N GLU A 68 12.11 15.09 -17.10
CA GLU A 68 11.72 14.23 -18.22
C GLU A 68 10.72 13.16 -17.76
N LEU A 69 10.99 12.51 -16.63
CA LEU A 69 10.07 11.52 -16.05
C LEU A 69 8.74 12.14 -15.61
N GLU A 70 8.74 13.38 -15.13
CA GLU A 70 7.52 14.09 -14.80
C GLU A 70 6.66 14.30 -16.05
N GLU A 71 7.24 14.81 -17.13
CA GLU A 71 6.56 15.02 -18.41
C GLU A 71 5.96 13.71 -18.95
N ASP A 72 6.74 12.63 -18.98
CA ASP A 72 6.28 11.30 -19.42
C ASP A 72 5.08 10.78 -18.61
N ILE A 73 5.12 10.95 -17.28
CA ILE A 73 4.04 10.49 -16.40
C ILE A 73 2.80 11.37 -16.56
N ARG A 74 2.97 12.69 -16.70
CA ARG A 74 1.85 13.60 -16.97
C ARG A 74 1.17 13.26 -18.30
N ASP A 75 1.92 12.87 -19.31
CA ASP A 75 1.39 12.39 -20.60
C ASP A 75 0.66 11.05 -20.48
N ILE A 76 1.12 10.14 -19.62
CA ILE A 76 0.38 8.91 -19.30
C ILE A 76 -0.96 9.25 -18.65
N ILE A 77 -0.96 10.16 -17.67
CA ILE A 77 -2.17 10.60 -16.95
C ILE A 77 -3.13 11.30 -17.92
N ALA A 78 -2.63 12.15 -18.81
CA ALA A 78 -3.46 12.83 -19.81
C ALA A 78 -4.18 11.85 -20.75
N ARG A 79 -3.53 10.73 -21.09
CA ARG A 79 -4.10 9.69 -21.98
C ARG A 79 -5.02 8.71 -21.27
N LYS A 80 -4.69 8.32 -20.03
CA LYS A 80 -5.44 7.28 -19.27
C LYS A 80 -6.48 7.86 -18.33
N GLY A 81 -6.40 9.15 -18.02
CA GLY A 81 -7.17 9.81 -16.98
C GLY A 81 -6.43 9.85 -15.64
N PRO A 82 -6.99 10.57 -14.65
CA PRO A 82 -6.38 10.74 -13.33
C PRO A 82 -6.29 9.39 -12.59
N PRO A 83 -5.14 9.07 -11.96
CA PRO A 83 -5.00 7.86 -11.17
C PRO A 83 -5.73 8.00 -9.82
N LEU A 84 -6.11 6.86 -9.23
CA LEU A 84 -6.64 6.82 -7.86
C LEU A 84 -5.60 7.34 -6.84
N CYS A 85 -4.36 6.90 -6.98
CA CYS A 85 -3.22 7.31 -6.17
C CYS A 85 -1.90 6.88 -6.82
N ILE A 86 -0.78 7.40 -6.30
CA ILE A 86 0.56 6.91 -6.55
C ILE A 86 1.01 6.08 -5.33
N ILE A 87 1.55 4.90 -5.58
CA ILE A 87 2.11 4.06 -4.52
C ILE A 87 3.61 4.31 -4.42
N GLY A 88 4.03 4.86 -3.27
CA GLY A 88 5.42 5.12 -2.95
C GLY A 88 5.97 4.20 -1.87
N VAL A 89 7.23 4.42 -1.49
CA VAL A 89 7.91 3.67 -0.43
C VAL A 89 8.56 4.67 0.51
N ASN A 90 8.09 4.70 1.76
CA ASN A 90 8.56 5.62 2.76
C ASN A 90 10.05 5.53 3.00
N SER A 91 10.63 6.67 3.36
CA SER A 91 12.06 6.90 3.53
C SER A 91 12.90 6.84 2.24
N SER A 92 12.32 6.59 1.05
CA SER A 92 13.08 6.82 -0.19
C SER A 92 13.33 8.32 -0.40
N PRO A 93 14.53 8.74 -0.84
CA PRO A 93 14.80 10.14 -1.15
C PRO A 93 13.93 10.66 -2.30
N THR A 94 13.49 9.79 -3.21
CA THR A 94 12.71 10.16 -4.40
C THR A 94 11.24 9.77 -4.28
N CYS A 95 10.96 8.54 -3.83
CA CYS A 95 9.63 7.94 -3.78
C CYS A 95 9.02 7.91 -2.37
N GLY A 96 9.59 8.64 -1.40
CA GLY A 96 9.04 8.79 -0.07
C GLY A 96 7.65 9.43 -0.10
N VAL A 97 6.73 8.96 0.74
CA VAL A 97 5.33 9.45 0.78
C VAL A 97 5.14 10.40 1.96
N ASP A 98 5.29 9.88 3.18
CA ASP A 98 5.16 10.64 4.42
C ASP A 98 6.53 11.00 4.99
N THR A 99 7.58 10.27 4.62
CA THR A 99 8.95 10.51 5.05
C THR A 99 9.95 10.28 3.93
N THR A 100 11.05 11.03 3.97
CA THR A 100 12.13 10.98 2.97
C THR A 100 13.51 11.12 3.63
N PHE A 101 14.52 10.43 3.09
CA PHE A 101 15.94 10.63 3.44
C PHE A 101 16.54 11.74 2.58
N TYR A 102 16.28 12.99 2.94
CA TYR A 102 16.76 14.14 2.17
C TYR A 102 18.27 14.39 2.39
N GLY A 103 18.78 14.16 3.60
CA GLY A 103 20.17 14.46 3.99
C GLY A 103 20.23 15.54 5.06
N SER A 104 21.32 15.56 5.82
CA SER A 104 21.53 16.56 6.88
C SER A 104 21.93 17.89 6.24
N ASP A 105 21.15 18.93 6.51
CA ASP A 105 21.53 20.33 6.26
C ASP A 105 21.42 21.11 7.59
N ASP A 106 21.47 22.44 7.51
CA ASP A 106 21.41 23.34 8.66
C ASP A 106 20.14 23.16 9.54
N ASP A 107 19.10 22.46 9.05
CA ASP A 107 17.79 22.29 9.69
C ASP A 107 17.64 20.94 10.44
N GLY A 108 18.70 20.12 10.52
CA GLY A 108 18.74 18.93 11.40
C GLY A 108 18.76 17.57 10.69
N SER A 109 18.00 16.60 11.23
CA SER A 109 18.19 15.17 10.95
C SER A 109 18.06 14.79 9.48
N ALA A 110 18.88 13.83 9.01
CA ALA A 110 18.89 13.38 7.62
C ALA A 110 17.54 12.87 7.07
N LYS A 111 16.60 12.53 7.96
CA LYS A 111 15.24 12.11 7.62
C LYS A 111 14.25 13.26 7.87
N ARG A 112 13.36 13.51 6.91
CA ARG A 112 12.34 14.57 6.98
C ARG A 112 10.94 14.00 6.82
N LEU A 113 9.96 14.73 7.34
CA LEU A 113 8.55 14.54 7.03
C LEU A 113 8.27 15.10 5.63
N GLY A 114 7.36 14.46 4.90
CA GLY A 114 6.97 14.82 3.55
C GLY A 114 7.47 13.86 2.47
N ARG A 115 7.13 14.23 1.23
CA ARG A 115 7.40 13.42 0.05
C ARG A 115 8.88 13.45 -0.34
N GLY A 116 9.32 12.40 -1.01
CA GLY A 116 10.59 12.41 -1.73
C GLY A 116 10.54 13.36 -2.92
N VAL A 117 11.70 13.79 -3.39
CA VAL A 117 11.83 14.88 -4.39
C VAL A 117 11.11 14.61 -5.71
N PHE A 118 10.84 13.34 -6.04
CA PHE A 118 10.10 12.99 -7.24
C PHE A 118 8.59 12.99 -7.00
N LEU A 119 8.11 12.38 -5.90
CA LEU A 119 6.68 12.39 -5.58
C LEU A 119 6.15 13.77 -5.18
N ASP A 120 7.03 14.66 -4.72
CA ASP A 120 6.69 16.05 -4.43
C ASP A 120 6.25 16.84 -5.69
N ARG A 121 6.65 16.38 -6.89
CA ARG A 121 6.20 16.97 -8.18
C ARG A 121 4.76 16.61 -8.55
N PHE A 122 4.13 15.71 -7.79
CA PHE A 122 2.76 15.22 -8.02
C PHE A 122 1.85 15.48 -6.82
N THR A 123 1.97 16.65 -6.17
CA THR A 123 1.20 17.01 -4.97
C THR A 123 -0.31 17.04 -5.19
N ASP A 124 -0.75 17.21 -6.44
CA ASP A 124 -2.14 17.13 -6.87
C ASP A 124 -2.71 15.71 -6.87
N ILE A 125 -1.86 14.68 -6.77
CA ILE A 125 -2.25 13.28 -6.76
C ILE A 125 -2.04 12.69 -5.36
N PRO A 126 -3.01 11.95 -4.79
CA PRO A 126 -2.81 11.24 -3.54
C PRO A 126 -1.64 10.27 -3.64
N ALA A 127 -0.73 10.31 -2.69
CA ALA A 127 0.35 9.33 -2.57
C ALA A 127 0.12 8.48 -1.32
N ILE A 128 0.30 7.17 -1.43
CA ILE A 128 0.09 6.21 -0.34
C ILE A 128 1.32 5.32 -0.24
N ASP A 129 1.82 5.15 0.98
CA ASP A 129 2.91 4.20 1.24
C ASP A 129 2.45 2.76 1.01
N VAL A 130 3.29 1.95 0.36
CA VAL A 130 2.95 0.56 0.03
C VAL A 130 2.57 -0.27 1.26
N GLN A 131 3.18 -0.04 2.42
CA GLN A 131 2.86 -0.78 3.64
C GLN A 131 1.44 -0.46 4.09
N VAL A 132 1.02 0.79 3.99
CA VAL A 132 -0.36 1.21 4.29
C VAL A 132 -1.33 0.68 3.23
N PHE A 133 -1.01 0.82 1.95
CA PHE A 133 -1.87 0.37 0.85
C PHE A 133 -2.09 -1.14 0.85
N SER A 134 -1.09 -1.91 1.30
CA SER A 134 -1.15 -3.36 1.40
C SER A 134 -2.09 -3.88 2.51
N ARG A 135 -2.52 -3.00 3.43
CA ARG A 135 -3.44 -3.33 4.52
C ARG A 135 -4.87 -3.00 4.10
N TYR A 136 -5.64 -4.05 3.76
CA TYR A 136 -7.00 -3.91 3.26
C TYR A 136 -7.96 -5.04 3.64
N HIS A 137 -7.49 -6.06 4.37
CA HIS A 137 -8.31 -7.13 4.92
C HIS A 137 -8.85 -6.72 6.29
N VAL A 138 -10.17 -6.67 6.42
CA VAL A 138 -10.87 -6.26 7.64
C VAL A 138 -11.72 -7.41 8.16
N TYR A 139 -11.54 -7.73 9.43
CA TYR A 139 -12.40 -8.66 10.15
C TYR A 139 -13.43 -7.89 10.97
N LEU A 140 -14.72 -8.06 10.69
CA LEU A 140 -15.79 -7.44 11.48
C LEU A 140 -16.24 -8.38 12.59
N ALA A 141 -15.60 -8.26 13.76
CA ALA A 141 -15.93 -9.00 14.99
C ALA A 141 -17.09 -8.39 15.80
N ALA A 142 -17.76 -7.37 15.25
CA ALA A 142 -18.89 -6.69 15.90
C ALA A 142 -20.03 -7.68 16.28
N PRO A 143 -20.87 -7.34 17.28
CA PRO A 143 -21.89 -8.24 17.83
C PRO A 143 -22.76 -8.92 16.75
N LEU A 144 -23.06 -10.21 16.91
CA LEU A 144 -23.79 -11.01 15.91
C LEU A 144 -25.15 -11.53 16.41
N PHE A 145 -25.57 -11.09 17.61
CA PHE A 145 -26.64 -11.73 18.36
C PHE A 145 -28.03 -11.36 17.82
N SER A 146 -28.23 -10.13 17.41
CA SER A 146 -29.49 -9.62 16.89
C SER A 146 -29.48 -9.45 15.37
N ALA A 147 -30.67 -9.46 14.76
CA ALA A 147 -30.82 -9.13 13.34
C ALA A 147 -30.40 -7.69 13.02
N ALA A 148 -30.50 -6.77 13.99
CA ALA A 148 -30.07 -5.38 13.80
C ALA A 148 -28.54 -5.27 13.69
N GLU A 149 -27.80 -5.98 14.54
CA GLU A 149 -26.34 -5.95 14.52
C GLU A 149 -25.78 -6.65 13.27
N ARG A 150 -26.36 -7.78 12.85
CA ARG A 150 -25.97 -8.45 11.58
C ARG A 150 -26.16 -7.54 10.36
N ARG A 151 -27.29 -6.83 10.30
CA ARG A 151 -27.58 -5.83 9.25
C ARG A 151 -26.60 -4.66 9.27
N PHE A 152 -26.19 -4.23 10.46
CA PHE A 152 -25.17 -3.19 10.59
C PHE A 152 -23.82 -3.66 10.02
N ASN A 153 -23.41 -4.89 10.32
CA ASN A 153 -22.17 -5.47 9.79
C ASN A 153 -22.22 -5.63 8.26
N GLU A 154 -23.34 -6.10 7.70
CA GLU A 154 -23.55 -6.17 6.25
C GLU A 154 -23.45 -4.78 5.60
N TRP A 155 -24.09 -3.77 6.20
CA TRP A 155 -24.02 -2.39 5.73
C TRP A 155 -22.59 -1.85 5.78
N LEU A 156 -21.88 -2.04 6.90
CA LEU A 156 -20.51 -1.57 7.08
C LEU A 156 -19.56 -2.28 6.12
N SER A 157 -19.72 -3.59 5.94
CA SER A 157 -19.00 -4.38 4.93
C SER A 157 -19.18 -3.79 3.53
N GLY A 158 -20.43 -3.49 3.15
CA GLY A 158 -20.73 -2.84 1.89
C GLY A 158 -20.12 -1.44 1.74
N VAL A 159 -20.03 -0.66 2.82
CA VAL A 159 -19.32 0.63 2.82
C VAL A 159 -17.83 0.42 2.57
N LEU A 160 -17.19 -0.47 3.33
CA LEU A 160 -15.77 -0.77 3.23
C LEU A 160 -15.38 -1.34 1.86
N ALA A 161 -16.21 -2.23 1.30
CA ALA A 161 -16.00 -2.79 -0.04
C ALA A 161 -15.98 -1.71 -1.13
N ARG A 162 -16.85 -0.67 -1.03
CA ARG A 162 -16.81 0.49 -1.96
C ARG A 162 -15.53 1.32 -1.83
N HIS A 163 -14.82 1.19 -0.72
CA HIS A 163 -13.52 1.81 -0.46
C HIS A 163 -12.36 0.82 -0.61
N LEU A 164 -12.57 -0.27 -1.37
CA LEU A 164 -11.52 -1.21 -1.76
C LEU A 164 -10.92 -1.99 -0.58
N PHE A 165 -11.75 -2.30 0.43
CA PHE A 165 -11.42 -3.19 1.53
C PHE A 165 -12.11 -4.54 1.33
N GLU A 166 -11.39 -5.61 1.63
CA GLU A 166 -11.93 -6.96 1.65
C GLU A 166 -12.34 -7.29 3.07
N VAL A 167 -13.59 -7.68 3.25
CA VAL A 167 -14.21 -7.77 4.57
C VAL A 167 -14.62 -9.21 4.85
N TYR A 168 -14.13 -9.75 5.95
CA TYR A 168 -14.58 -11.01 6.50
C TYR A 168 -15.72 -10.78 7.48
N LEU A 169 -16.87 -11.40 7.20
CA LEU A 169 -18.07 -11.38 8.03
C LEU A 169 -18.22 -12.73 8.76
N PRO A 170 -17.99 -12.80 10.08
CA PRO A 170 -18.03 -14.07 10.81
C PRO A 170 -19.44 -14.68 10.83
N GLN A 171 -20.48 -13.84 10.75
CA GLN A 171 -21.88 -14.28 10.67
C GLN A 171 -22.18 -15.19 9.48
N GLU A 172 -21.46 -15.05 8.36
CA GLU A 172 -21.66 -15.86 7.16
C GLU A 172 -21.11 -17.28 7.33
N ALA A 173 -20.15 -17.50 8.23
CA ALA A 173 -19.53 -18.82 8.42
C ALA A 173 -20.46 -19.86 9.07
N GLY A 174 -21.58 -19.43 9.65
CA GLY A 174 -22.55 -20.28 10.34
C GLY A 174 -23.90 -20.44 9.62
N GLU A 175 -24.07 -19.86 8.42
CA GLU A 175 -25.34 -19.92 7.68
C GLU A 175 -25.53 -21.23 6.89
N ASP A 176 -24.45 -22.00 6.67
CA ASP A 176 -24.43 -23.19 5.81
C ASP A 176 -25.05 -24.46 6.45
N GLY A 177 -25.51 -24.43 7.71
CA GLY A 177 -26.10 -25.63 8.33
C GLY A 177 -26.83 -25.43 9.67
N CYS A 178 -27.93 -26.15 9.87
CA CYS A 178 -28.67 -26.20 11.14
C CYS A 178 -28.01 -27.09 12.22
N GLU A 179 -26.84 -27.65 11.95
CA GLU A 179 -26.19 -28.61 12.83
C GLU A 179 -25.39 -27.91 13.93
N ARG A 180 -25.97 -27.89 15.14
CA ARG A 180 -25.32 -27.39 16.36
C ARG A 180 -24.40 -28.44 17.01
N GLY A 181 -23.80 -29.31 16.20
CA GLY A 181 -22.88 -30.34 16.67
C GLY A 181 -21.54 -29.75 17.13
N ILE A 182 -20.85 -30.45 18.03
CA ILE A 182 -19.51 -30.05 18.50
C ILE A 182 -18.54 -29.92 17.33
N ASP A 183 -18.61 -30.82 16.34
CA ASP A 183 -17.74 -30.79 15.17
C ASP A 183 -17.99 -29.56 14.28
N ALA A 184 -19.27 -29.17 14.10
CA ALA A 184 -19.63 -27.97 13.35
C ALA A 184 -19.16 -26.69 14.06
N GLN A 185 -19.30 -26.63 15.39
CA GLN A 185 -18.78 -25.52 16.19
C GLN A 185 -17.25 -25.44 16.12
N HIS A 186 -16.56 -26.58 16.18
CA HIS A 186 -15.11 -26.64 16.05
C HIS A 186 -14.67 -26.15 14.66
N ALA A 187 -15.35 -26.57 13.59
CA ALA A 187 -15.06 -26.12 12.23
C ALA A 187 -15.24 -24.60 12.05
N ILE A 188 -16.33 -24.04 12.57
CA ILE A 188 -16.58 -22.58 12.54
C ILE A 188 -15.48 -21.85 13.31
N PHE A 189 -15.13 -22.32 14.51
CA PHE A 189 -14.06 -21.73 15.31
C PHE A 189 -12.71 -21.76 14.57
N THR A 190 -12.33 -22.90 14.01
CA THR A 190 -11.10 -23.04 13.21
C THR A 190 -11.10 -22.08 12.03
N ARG A 191 -12.20 -21.98 11.27
CA ARG A 191 -12.33 -21.03 10.14
C ARG A 191 -12.16 -19.58 10.58
N HIS A 192 -12.69 -19.18 11.74
CA HIS A 192 -12.50 -17.84 12.28
C HIS A 192 -11.06 -17.59 12.72
N CYS A 193 -10.41 -18.54 13.38
CA CYS A 193 -9.01 -18.44 13.76
C CYS A 193 -8.09 -18.32 12.53
N GLU A 194 -8.36 -19.10 11.49
CA GLU A 194 -7.68 -19.02 10.21
C GLU A 194 -7.92 -17.68 9.51
N ALA A 195 -9.15 -17.17 9.50
CA ALA A 195 -9.42 -15.85 8.94
C ALA A 195 -8.64 -14.78 9.70
N LEU A 196 -8.71 -14.75 11.03
CA LEU A 196 -8.04 -13.76 11.89
C LEU A 196 -6.53 -13.69 11.68
N SER A 197 -5.86 -14.82 11.41
CA SER A 197 -4.39 -14.83 11.23
C SER A 197 -3.92 -14.09 9.97
N HIS A 198 -4.84 -13.76 9.05
CA HIS A 198 -4.54 -13.07 7.78
C HIS A 198 -5.10 -11.64 7.70
N MET A 199 -5.74 -11.14 8.77
CA MET A 199 -6.44 -9.85 8.78
C MET A 199 -5.52 -8.71 9.20
N ASP A 200 -5.71 -7.54 8.59
CA ASP A 200 -4.93 -6.35 8.96
C ASP A 200 -5.56 -5.58 10.11
N VAL A 201 -6.89 -5.58 10.13
CA VAL A 201 -7.70 -4.80 11.07
C VAL A 201 -8.81 -5.69 11.57
N VAL A 202 -9.00 -5.69 12.89
CA VAL A 202 -10.16 -6.29 13.55
C VAL A 202 -10.99 -5.17 14.13
N VAL A 203 -12.26 -5.11 13.75
CA VAL A 203 -13.25 -4.16 14.30
C VAL A 203 -14.15 -4.94 15.24
N ALA A 204 -14.09 -4.64 16.53
CA ALA A 204 -14.85 -5.31 17.59
C ALA A 204 -15.79 -4.33 18.30
#